data_AF-A0AAX0YT61-F1
#
_entry.id   AF-A0AAX0YT61-F1
#
_cell.length_a   1.000
_cell.length_b   1.000
_cell.length_c   1.000
_cell.angle_alpha   90.00
_cell.angle_beta   90.00
_cell.angle_gamma   90.00
#
_symmetry.space_group_name_H-M   'P 1'
#
loop_
_entity.id
_entity.type
_entity.pdbx_description
1 polymer ?
#
loop_
_entity_poly.entity_id
_entity_poly.type
_entity_poly.pdbx_seq_one_letter_code
_entity_poly.pdbx_strand_id
1 'polypeptide(L)'
;MYTNVIKNSAIPLYENNQLILQQNFLKFIDEHIHLHGDADFFATLITARIETINYLMPHQTDNLYQCITSDYAQNINGIVALDNLDLYYIEIEKQAISLFGNILCCWAEYEHYRIMQRVIKHPLTKNSMPQLVDNNKKITEVVAKIENDTRLFITSYCALPMTLSNAIALKTIECFVKKKYCYELLYFLEISTNGEYMIHYHYKHTDLFPTLVASSHI
;
A
#
# COMPACT_ATOMS: atom_id res chain seq x y z
N MET A 1 1.36 10.78 53.58
CA MET A 1 0.89 9.52 52.96
C MET A 1 0.06 9.86 51.76
N TYR A 2 0.52 9.48 50.56
CA TYR A 2 -0.22 9.04 49.37
C TYR A 2 0.70 9.25 48.15
N THR A 3 1.51 8.23 47.92
CA THR A 3 2.21 7.93 46.68
C THR A 3 1.20 7.70 45.56
N ASN A 4 1.25 8.51 44.50
CA ASN A 4 0.70 8.09 43.22
C ASN A 4 1.84 7.80 42.26
N VAL A 5 2.03 6.49 42.09
CA VAL A 5 2.90 5.83 41.14
C VAL A 5 2.53 6.32 39.75
N ILE A 6 3.45 7.04 39.11
CA ILE A 6 3.46 7.20 37.67
C ILE A 6 3.66 5.79 37.11
N LYS A 7 2.58 5.18 36.63
CA LYS A 7 2.67 4.04 35.72
C LYS A 7 3.31 4.57 34.45
N ASN A 8 4.65 4.52 34.40
CA ASN A 8 5.37 4.44 33.15
C ASN A 8 4.94 3.13 32.48
N SER A 9 3.86 3.19 31.70
CA SER A 9 3.65 2.24 30.63
C SER A 9 4.84 2.41 29.69
N ALA A 10 5.82 1.52 29.82
CA ALA A 10 6.89 1.38 28.87
C ALA A 10 6.25 1.20 27.49
N ILE A 11 6.31 2.23 26.66
CA ILE A 11 6.12 2.10 25.22
C ILE A 11 7.26 1.16 24.78
N PRO A 12 6.98 0.02 24.13
CA PRO A 12 8.04 -0.87 23.70
C PRO A 12 8.93 -0.14 22.70
N LEU A 13 10.13 0.24 23.13
CA LEU A 13 11.17 0.89 22.31
C LEU A 13 11.51 0.08 21.04
N TYR A 14 11.18 -1.20 21.02
CA TYR A 14 11.40 -2.13 19.91
C TYR A 14 10.49 -1.85 18.70
N GLU A 15 9.20 -1.57 18.91
CA GLU A 15 8.23 -1.33 17.83
C GLU A 15 8.56 -0.06 17.04
N ASN A 16 8.97 1.00 17.75
CA ASN A 16 9.40 2.24 17.12
C ASN A 16 10.64 2.06 16.24
N ASN A 17 11.58 1.19 16.63
CA ASN A 17 12.79 0.98 15.84
C ASN A 17 12.50 0.22 14.54
N GLN A 18 11.64 -0.80 14.59
CA GLN A 18 11.25 -1.56 13.39
C GLN A 18 10.50 -0.69 12.37
N LEU A 19 9.58 0.15 12.84
CA LEU A 19 8.85 1.08 11.97
C LEU A 19 9.79 2.08 11.27
N ILE A 20 10.79 2.61 11.99
CA ILE A 20 11.80 3.51 11.42
C ILE A 20 12.63 2.79 10.34
N LEU A 21 13.06 1.56 10.62
CA LEU A 21 13.81 0.75 9.65
C LEU A 21 13.00 0.45 8.40
N GLN A 22 11.73 0.06 8.56
CA GLN A 22 10.81 -0.15 7.44
C GLN A 22 10.66 1.12 6.60
N GLN A 23 10.40 2.28 7.23
CA GLN A 23 10.27 3.55 6.50
C GLN A 23 11.54 3.95 5.75
N ASN A 24 12.71 3.79 6.38
CA ASN A 24 14.00 4.07 5.75
C ASN A 24 14.25 3.15 4.55
N PHE A 25 13.86 1.88 4.67
CA PHE A 25 13.99 0.91 3.57
C PHE A 25 13.05 1.23 2.41
N LEU A 26 11.79 1.59 2.68
CA LEU A 26 10.85 2.02 1.63
C LEU A 26 11.35 3.27 0.90
N LYS A 27 11.91 4.23 1.64
CA LYS A 27 12.56 5.41 1.05
C LYS A 27 13.77 5.04 0.18
N PHE A 28 14.63 4.14 0.67
CA PHE A 28 15.78 3.66 -0.09
C PHE A 28 15.36 3.00 -1.40
N ILE A 29 14.32 2.15 -1.38
CA ILE A 29 13.78 1.52 -2.59
C ILE A 29 13.23 2.59 -3.56
N ASP A 30 12.48 3.57 -3.06
CA ASP A 30 11.94 4.66 -3.89
C ASP A 30 13.05 5.43 -4.63
N GLU A 31 14.11 5.79 -3.90
CA GLU A 31 15.28 6.46 -4.47
C GLU A 31 16.01 5.57 -5.48
N HIS A 32 16.17 4.28 -5.17
CA HIS A 32 16.81 3.31 -6.06
C HIS A 32 16.04 3.15 -7.39
N ILE A 33 14.73 2.94 -7.31
CA ILE A 33 13.84 2.84 -8.47
C ILE A 33 13.93 4.09 -9.33
N HIS A 34 13.90 5.27 -8.71
CA HIS A 34 13.98 6.53 -9.43
C HIS A 34 15.33 6.73 -10.13
N LEU A 35 16.43 6.40 -9.46
CA LEU A 35 17.79 6.56 -9.99
C LEU A 35 18.08 5.63 -11.19
N HIS A 36 17.50 4.43 -11.19
CA HIS A 36 17.72 3.42 -12.23
C HIS A 36 16.60 3.40 -13.30
N GLY A 37 15.52 4.16 -13.11
CA GLY A 37 14.38 4.18 -14.03
C GLY A 37 13.58 2.86 -14.04
N ASP A 38 13.64 2.10 -12.95
CA ASP A 38 13.05 0.75 -12.85
C ASP A 38 11.63 0.79 -12.28
N ALA A 39 10.70 1.37 -13.05
CA ALA A 39 9.31 1.56 -12.61
C ALA A 39 8.60 0.23 -12.26
N ASP A 40 9.02 -0.87 -12.89
CA ASP A 40 8.44 -2.20 -12.73
C ASP A 40 9.23 -3.08 -11.74
N PHE A 41 10.13 -2.49 -10.93
CA PHE A 41 11.06 -3.20 -10.03
C PHE A 41 10.42 -4.39 -9.28
N PHE A 42 9.30 -4.15 -8.60
CA PHE A 42 8.64 -5.20 -7.82
C PHE A 42 7.99 -6.27 -8.72
N ALA A 43 7.35 -5.86 -9.80
CA ALA A 43 6.75 -6.78 -10.77
C ALA A 43 7.82 -7.70 -11.39
N THR A 44 8.98 -7.14 -11.77
CA THR A 44 10.14 -7.86 -12.28
C THR A 44 10.68 -8.86 -11.25
N LEU A 45 10.94 -8.40 -10.02
CA LEU A 45 11.46 -9.25 -8.94
C LEU A 45 10.53 -10.42 -8.63
N ILE A 46 9.24 -10.14 -8.47
CA ILE A 46 8.25 -11.15 -8.10
C ILE A 46 8.05 -12.15 -9.25
N THR A 47 8.00 -11.68 -10.50
CA THR A 47 7.87 -12.56 -11.67
C THR A 47 9.06 -13.52 -11.75
N ALA A 48 10.29 -13.00 -11.65
CA ALA A 48 11.48 -13.84 -11.67
C ALA A 48 11.51 -14.86 -10.52
N ARG A 49 11.06 -14.45 -9.31
CA ARG A 49 10.97 -15.37 -8.17
C ARG A 49 9.93 -16.47 -8.40
N ILE A 50 8.77 -16.14 -8.94
CA ILE A 50 7.71 -17.11 -9.27
C ILE A 50 8.19 -18.10 -10.33
N GLU A 51 8.86 -17.62 -11.38
CA GLU A 51 9.48 -18.47 -12.39
C GLU A 51 10.50 -19.43 -11.76
N THR A 52 11.34 -18.94 -10.84
CA THR A 52 12.30 -19.77 -10.09
C THR A 52 11.59 -20.83 -9.25
N ILE A 53 10.54 -20.45 -8.50
CA ILE A 53 9.74 -21.37 -7.68
C ILE A 53 9.12 -22.45 -8.58
N ASN A 54 8.47 -22.05 -9.67
CA ASN A 54 7.77 -22.95 -10.58
C ASN A 54 8.71 -23.88 -11.35
N TYR A 55 9.91 -23.43 -11.70
CA TYR A 55 10.92 -24.25 -12.34
C TYR A 55 11.40 -25.37 -11.40
N LEU A 56 11.66 -25.04 -10.14
CA LEU A 56 12.19 -26.00 -9.17
C LEU A 56 11.11 -26.90 -8.56
N MET A 57 9.90 -26.39 -8.40
CA MET A 57 8.77 -27.13 -7.86
C MET A 57 7.46 -26.64 -8.51
N PRO A 58 7.04 -27.24 -9.64
CA PRO A 58 5.81 -26.86 -10.32
C PRO A 58 4.63 -27.02 -9.35
N HIS A 59 4.10 -25.90 -8.87
CA HIS A 59 2.93 -25.86 -8.01
C HIS A 59 1.84 -25.04 -8.69
N GLN A 60 0.62 -25.58 -8.71
CA GLN A 60 -0.53 -24.97 -9.36
C GLN A 60 -1.32 -24.18 -8.31
N THR A 61 -0.92 -22.94 -8.05
CA THR A 61 -1.79 -21.97 -7.40
C THR A 61 -1.74 -20.65 -8.15
N ASP A 62 -2.91 -20.12 -8.45
CA ASP A 62 -3.05 -18.78 -9.02
C ASP A 62 -2.96 -17.69 -7.94
N ASN A 63 -2.88 -18.08 -6.66
CA ASN A 63 -2.71 -17.14 -5.56
C ASN A 63 -1.22 -16.90 -5.26
N LEU A 64 -0.75 -15.68 -5.56
CA LEU A 64 0.62 -15.23 -5.38
C LEU A 64 1.10 -15.37 -3.94
N TYR A 65 0.23 -15.04 -2.98
CA TYR A 65 0.59 -15.13 -1.57
C TYR A 65 0.92 -16.57 -1.18
N GLN A 66 0.06 -17.53 -1.52
CA GLN A 66 0.31 -18.95 -1.28
C GLN A 66 1.56 -19.46 -2.00
N CYS A 67 1.82 -19.01 -3.23
CA CYS A 67 3.03 -19.36 -3.97
C CYS A 67 4.29 -18.92 -3.20
N ILE A 68 4.37 -17.63 -2.87
CA ILE A 68 5.54 -17.00 -2.23
C ILE A 68 5.73 -17.45 -0.77
N THR A 69 4.65 -17.78 -0.05
CA THR A 69 4.74 -18.20 1.36
C THR A 69 4.76 -19.71 1.56
N SER A 70 4.77 -20.51 0.50
CA SER A 70 4.88 -21.97 0.62
C SER A 70 6.18 -22.37 1.34
N ASP A 71 6.16 -23.49 2.07
CA ASP A 71 7.34 -23.98 2.81
C ASP A 71 8.57 -24.09 1.92
N TYR A 72 8.37 -24.49 0.66
CA TYR A 72 9.44 -24.55 -0.32
C TYR A 72 9.96 -23.16 -0.71
N ALA A 73 9.06 -22.23 -1.07
CA ALA A 73 9.44 -20.87 -1.45
C ALA A 73 10.21 -20.17 -0.33
N GLN A 74 9.81 -20.37 0.94
CA GLN A 74 10.51 -19.82 2.09
C GLN A 74 11.98 -20.27 2.19
N ASN A 75 12.33 -21.45 1.68
CA ASN A 75 13.71 -21.94 1.67
C ASN A 75 14.57 -21.36 0.54
N ILE A 76 13.98 -20.67 -0.43
CA ILE A 76 14.70 -20.13 -1.59
C ILE A 76 14.59 -18.62 -1.74
N ASN A 77 13.51 -17.99 -1.25
CA ASN A 77 13.30 -16.55 -1.29
C ASN A 77 14.45 -15.82 -0.58
N GLY A 78 15.09 -14.86 -1.26
CA GLY A 78 16.25 -14.14 -0.73
C GLY A 78 17.51 -14.98 -0.56
N ILE A 79 17.55 -16.24 -1.01
CA ILE A 79 18.71 -17.13 -0.88
C ILE A 79 19.22 -17.57 -2.26
N VAL A 80 18.33 -18.10 -3.09
CA VAL A 80 18.66 -18.58 -4.43
C VAL A 80 18.72 -17.39 -5.38
N ALA A 81 19.80 -17.30 -6.14
CA ALA A 81 19.99 -16.26 -7.16
C ALA A 81 18.86 -16.24 -8.20
N LEU A 82 18.63 -15.07 -8.78
CA LEU A 82 17.70 -14.88 -9.88
C LEU A 82 18.52 -14.75 -11.15
N ASP A 83 18.57 -15.81 -11.97
CA ASP A 83 19.56 -16.01 -13.04
C ASP A 83 19.65 -14.87 -14.08
N ASN A 84 18.62 -14.03 -14.18
CA ASN A 84 18.52 -12.93 -15.14
C ASN A 84 18.38 -11.54 -14.50
N LEU A 85 18.57 -11.43 -13.18
CA LEU A 85 18.46 -10.17 -12.47
C LEU A 85 19.77 -9.81 -11.78
N ASP A 86 20.05 -8.52 -11.73
CA ASP A 86 21.21 -7.99 -11.04
C ASP A 86 21.17 -8.33 -9.54
N LEU A 87 22.36 -8.45 -8.94
CA LEU A 87 22.53 -8.87 -7.53
C LEU A 87 21.80 -7.98 -6.52
N TYR A 88 21.49 -6.73 -6.85
CA TYR A 88 20.75 -5.86 -5.93
C TYR A 88 19.31 -6.34 -5.69
N TYR A 89 18.69 -7.03 -6.64
CA TYR A 89 17.33 -7.55 -6.50
C TYR A 89 17.23 -8.55 -5.34
N ILE A 90 18.19 -9.48 -5.25
CA ILE A 90 18.21 -10.46 -4.15
C ILE A 90 18.55 -9.81 -2.81
N GLU A 91 19.40 -8.78 -2.78
CA GLU A 91 19.69 -8.04 -1.54
C GLU A 91 18.49 -7.24 -1.05
N ILE A 92 17.69 -6.68 -1.96
CA ILE A 92 16.41 -6.04 -1.62
C ILE A 92 15.40 -7.10 -1.17
N GLU A 93 15.31 -8.25 -1.83
CA GLU A 93 14.43 -9.36 -1.44
C GLU A 93 14.73 -9.84 -0.01
N LYS A 94 16.01 -10.03 0.34
CA LYS A 94 16.44 -10.39 1.71
C LYS A 94 15.96 -9.39 2.75
N GLN A 95 16.18 -8.10 2.49
CA GLN A 95 15.76 -7.03 3.41
C GLN A 95 14.23 -6.94 3.49
N ALA A 96 13.53 -7.10 2.37
CA ALA A 96 12.07 -7.14 2.34
C ALA A 96 11.51 -8.28 3.20
N ILE A 97 12.09 -9.49 3.12
CA ILE A 97 11.70 -10.62 3.97
C ILE A 97 11.99 -10.30 5.43
N SER A 98 13.19 -9.80 5.76
CA SER A 98 13.57 -9.50 7.14
C SER A 98 12.68 -8.43 7.79
N LEU A 99 12.23 -7.43 7.02
CA LEU A 99 11.50 -6.28 7.54
C LEU A 99 9.98 -6.44 7.46
N PHE A 100 9.47 -7.14 6.44
CA PHE A 100 8.03 -7.23 6.12
C PHE A 100 7.51 -8.67 6.08
N GLY A 101 8.36 -9.67 6.32
CA GLY A 101 8.02 -11.09 6.31
C GLY A 101 8.08 -11.73 4.93
N ASN A 102 7.75 -11.00 3.86
CA ASN A 102 7.94 -11.45 2.47
C ASN A 102 7.95 -10.25 1.50
N ILE A 103 8.32 -10.53 0.24
CA ILE A 103 8.43 -9.51 -0.80
C ILE A 103 7.09 -8.90 -1.21
N LEU A 104 5.99 -9.65 -1.16
CA LEU A 104 4.65 -9.15 -1.49
C LEU A 104 4.15 -8.14 -0.45
N CYS A 105 4.36 -8.42 0.83
CA CYS A 105 4.09 -7.49 1.93
C CYS A 105 4.90 -6.20 1.77
N CYS A 106 6.19 -6.31 1.42
CA CYS A 106 7.03 -5.15 1.17
C CYS A 106 6.49 -4.32 -0.01
N TRP A 107 6.08 -4.94 -1.12
CA TRP A 107 5.49 -4.23 -2.24
C TRP A 107 4.19 -3.50 -1.86
N ALA A 108 3.31 -4.14 -1.10
CA ALA A 108 2.08 -3.50 -0.62
C ALA A 108 2.36 -2.26 0.25
N GLU A 109 3.34 -2.36 1.16
CA GLU A 109 3.78 -1.22 1.98
C GLU A 109 4.47 -0.14 1.15
N TYR A 110 5.21 -0.52 0.09
CA TYR A 110 5.81 0.42 -0.84
C TYR A 110 4.75 1.21 -1.63
N GLU A 111 3.71 0.56 -2.16
CA GLU A 111 2.62 1.27 -2.83
C GLU A 111 1.84 2.18 -1.88
N HIS A 112 1.61 1.74 -0.62
CA HIS A 112 1.07 2.61 0.42
C HIS A 112 1.97 3.84 0.61
N TYR A 113 3.27 3.62 0.79
CA TYR A 113 4.26 4.68 0.94
C TYR A 113 4.24 5.67 -0.22
N ARG A 114 4.22 5.20 -1.47
CA ARG A 114 4.13 6.06 -2.66
C ARG A 114 2.88 6.94 -2.65
N ILE A 115 1.73 6.38 -2.31
CA ILE A 115 0.48 7.16 -2.18
C ILE A 115 0.66 8.25 -1.12
N MET A 116 1.20 7.92 0.05
CA MET A 116 1.45 8.89 1.11
C MET A 116 2.44 9.98 0.68
N GLN A 117 3.51 9.63 -0.04
CA GLN A 117 4.45 10.61 -0.58
C GLN A 117 3.78 11.57 -1.56
N ARG A 118 2.89 11.10 -2.44
CA ARG A 118 2.12 11.98 -3.34
C ARG A 118 1.24 12.94 -2.56
N VAL A 119 0.54 12.45 -1.54
CA VAL A 119 -0.34 13.25 -0.67
C VAL A 119 0.45 14.30 0.12
N ILE A 120 1.63 13.95 0.62
CA ILE A 120 2.49 14.85 1.41
C ILE A 120 3.23 15.87 0.53
N LYS A 121 3.76 15.47 -0.63
CA LYS A 121 4.55 16.34 -1.53
C LYS A 121 3.67 17.31 -2.32
N HIS A 122 2.41 16.95 -2.58
CA HIS A 122 1.42 17.81 -3.21
C HIS A 122 0.28 18.14 -2.24
N PRO A 123 0.55 18.85 -1.12
CA PRO A 123 -0.51 19.32 -0.26
C PRO A 123 -1.37 20.26 -1.08
N LEU A 124 -2.60 19.83 -1.34
CA LEU A 124 -3.43 20.37 -2.41
C LEU A 124 -3.60 21.89 -2.29
N THR A 125 -3.25 22.59 -3.37
CA THR A 125 -3.26 24.04 -3.49
C THR A 125 -4.68 24.59 -3.51
N LYS A 126 -5.14 25.11 -2.36
CA LYS A 126 -6.14 26.18 -2.10
C LYS A 126 -7.51 26.21 -2.81
N ASN A 127 -7.80 25.43 -3.84
CA ASN A 127 -9.06 25.53 -4.60
C ASN A 127 -10.09 24.44 -4.26
N SER A 128 -9.73 23.47 -3.42
CA SER A 128 -10.68 22.54 -2.83
C SER A 128 -11.40 23.24 -1.67
N MET A 129 -12.36 24.12 -2.00
CA MET A 129 -13.22 24.72 -0.98
C MET A 129 -13.89 23.60 -0.18
N PRO A 130 -13.68 23.51 1.15
CA PRO A 130 -14.42 22.60 1.98
C PRO A 130 -15.91 22.92 1.81
N GLN A 131 -16.66 22.00 1.22
CA GLN A 131 -18.11 22.13 1.24
C GLN A 131 -18.55 21.73 2.64
N LEU A 132 -19.01 22.74 3.40
CA LEU A 132 -19.69 22.50 4.67
C LEU A 132 -21.06 21.87 4.34
N VAL A 133 -21.06 20.55 4.13
CA VAL A 133 -22.28 19.79 3.92
C VAL A 133 -22.80 19.42 5.30
N ASP A 134 -23.73 20.22 5.81
CA ASP A 134 -24.53 19.84 6.98
C ASP A 134 -25.49 18.74 6.55
N ASN A 135 -25.02 17.49 6.62
CA ASN A 135 -25.86 16.31 6.50
C ASN A 135 -25.06 15.08 6.95
N ASN A 136 -25.52 14.41 8.01
CA ASN A 136 -25.18 13.02 8.37
C ASN A 136 -25.63 11.99 7.31
N LYS A 137 -25.74 12.42 6.04
CA LYS A 137 -26.28 11.62 4.96
C LYS A 137 -25.16 10.81 4.33
N LYS A 138 -25.36 9.50 4.30
CA LYS A 138 -24.57 8.60 3.47
C LYS A 138 -24.95 8.86 2.01
N ILE A 139 -23.96 9.12 1.16
CA ILE A 139 -24.13 9.43 -0.26
C ILE A 139 -23.59 8.27 -1.07
N THR A 140 -24.33 7.86 -2.10
CA THR A 140 -23.89 6.91 -3.12
C THR A 140 -24.06 7.58 -4.47
N GLU A 141 -23.02 7.57 -5.29
CA GLU A 141 -23.05 8.11 -6.65
C GLU A 141 -22.10 7.36 -7.57
N VAL A 142 -22.23 7.61 -8.87
CA VAL A 142 -21.32 7.11 -9.91
C VAL A 142 -20.46 8.27 -10.41
N VAL A 143 -19.15 8.08 -10.42
CA VAL A 143 -18.15 9.03 -10.92
C VAL A 143 -17.51 8.41 -12.15
N ALA A 144 -17.81 8.97 -13.33
CA ALA A 144 -17.41 8.40 -14.63
C ALA A 144 -15.90 8.40 -14.90
N LYS A 145 -15.16 9.36 -14.31
CA LYS A 145 -13.72 9.54 -14.51
C LYS A 145 -13.06 10.00 -13.23
N ILE A 146 -12.77 9.05 -12.34
CA ILE A 146 -12.22 9.35 -11.01
C ILE A 146 -10.89 10.10 -11.05
N GLU A 147 -10.11 9.94 -12.11
CA GLU A 147 -8.83 10.63 -12.32
C GLU A 147 -8.98 12.14 -12.48
N ASN A 148 -10.17 12.60 -12.89
CA ASN A 148 -10.50 14.02 -13.04
C ASN A 148 -11.27 14.57 -11.84
N ASP A 149 -11.59 13.75 -10.83
CA ASP A 149 -12.33 14.19 -9.65
C ASP A 149 -11.41 15.01 -8.73
N THR A 150 -11.75 16.29 -8.57
CA THR A 150 -10.96 17.23 -7.76
C THR A 150 -11.37 17.27 -6.29
N ARG A 151 -12.41 16.53 -5.89
CA ARG A 151 -12.85 16.46 -4.50
C ARG A 151 -11.85 15.64 -3.69
N LEU A 152 -11.71 16.05 -2.44
CA LEU A 152 -10.77 15.43 -1.52
C LEU A 152 -11.51 14.56 -0.54
N PHE A 153 -10.97 13.38 -0.31
CA PHE A 153 -11.52 12.38 0.57
C PHE A 153 -10.49 12.02 1.63
N ILE A 154 -10.98 11.70 2.83
CA ILE A 154 -10.22 10.95 3.81
C ILE A 154 -10.69 9.50 3.81
N THR A 155 -9.93 8.61 4.43
CA THR A 155 -10.32 7.21 4.59
C THR A 155 -10.24 6.79 6.05
N SER A 156 -10.77 5.63 6.39
CA SER A 156 -10.56 5.03 7.73
C SER A 156 -9.09 4.68 8.02
N TYR A 157 -8.22 4.73 7.01
CA TYR A 157 -6.81 4.34 7.10
C TYR A 157 -5.87 5.54 7.12
N CYS A 158 -6.31 6.71 6.63
CA CYS A 158 -5.53 7.92 6.61
C CYS A 158 -6.45 9.15 6.70
N ALA A 159 -6.14 10.00 7.69
CA ALA A 159 -6.86 11.25 7.93
C ALA A 159 -6.37 12.41 7.04
N LEU A 160 -5.30 12.21 6.25
CA LEU A 160 -4.86 13.22 5.29
C LEU A 160 -5.80 13.26 4.09
N PRO A 161 -6.29 14.45 3.68
CA PRO A 161 -7.12 14.59 2.50
C PRO A 161 -6.34 14.22 1.24
N MET A 162 -6.95 13.41 0.37
CA MET A 162 -6.36 12.96 -0.88
C MET A 162 -7.39 12.92 -2.00
N THR A 163 -6.91 12.89 -3.26
CA THR A 163 -7.79 12.72 -4.44
C THR A 163 -8.56 11.40 -4.35
N LEU A 164 -9.70 11.32 -5.05
CA LEU A 164 -10.52 10.12 -5.09
C LEU A 164 -9.71 8.88 -5.53
N SER A 165 -8.92 9.00 -6.58
CA SER A 165 -8.05 7.91 -7.06
C SER A 165 -7.07 7.40 -6.00
N ASN A 166 -6.42 8.30 -5.25
CA ASN A 166 -5.51 7.90 -4.16
C ASN A 166 -6.28 7.24 -3.00
N ALA A 167 -7.48 7.74 -2.66
CA ALA A 167 -8.31 7.15 -1.61
C ALA A 167 -8.79 5.74 -1.97
N ILE A 168 -9.16 5.50 -3.24
CA ILE A 168 -9.55 4.19 -3.77
C ILE A 168 -8.35 3.23 -3.76
N ALA A 169 -7.19 3.67 -4.26
CA ALA A 169 -5.97 2.86 -4.26
C ALA A 169 -5.56 2.46 -2.84
N LEU A 170 -5.55 3.42 -1.90
CA LEU A 170 -5.21 3.15 -0.50
C LEU A 170 -6.18 2.15 0.14
N LYS A 171 -7.50 2.32 -0.08
CA LYS A 171 -8.48 1.34 0.40
C LYS A 171 -8.29 -0.03 -0.24
N THR A 172 -7.89 -0.10 -1.51
CA THR A 172 -7.63 -1.36 -2.20
C THR A 172 -6.47 -2.12 -1.56
N ILE A 173 -5.36 -1.41 -1.29
CA ILE A 173 -4.20 -1.95 -0.60
C ILE A 173 -4.59 -2.46 0.80
N GLU A 174 -5.27 -1.63 1.59
CA GLU A 174 -5.59 -1.97 2.98
C GLU A 174 -6.69 -3.04 3.13
N CYS A 175 -7.72 -3.01 2.28
CA CYS A 175 -8.86 -3.92 2.39
C CYS A 175 -8.65 -5.26 1.67
N PHE A 176 -8.03 -5.25 0.49
CA PHE A 176 -7.97 -6.45 -0.36
C PHE A 176 -6.55 -7.03 -0.40
N VAL A 177 -5.54 -6.21 -0.69
CA VAL A 177 -4.16 -6.70 -0.77
C VAL A 177 -3.69 -7.23 0.58
N LYS A 178 -3.68 -6.38 1.61
CA LYS A 178 -3.14 -6.73 2.94
C LYS A 178 -4.06 -7.63 3.75
N LYS A 179 -5.35 -7.28 3.84
CA LYS A 179 -6.31 -8.02 4.71
C LYS A 179 -6.88 -9.29 4.08
N LYS A 180 -6.94 -9.40 2.75
CA LYS A 180 -7.47 -10.59 2.05
C LYS A 180 -6.39 -11.36 1.29
N TYR A 181 -5.13 -10.92 1.37
CA TYR A 181 -3.99 -11.55 0.71
C TYR A 181 -4.14 -11.62 -0.82
N CYS A 182 -4.86 -10.67 -1.42
CA CYS A 182 -5.05 -10.55 -2.88
C CYS A 182 -3.95 -9.69 -3.49
N TYR A 183 -2.70 -10.16 -3.44
CA TYR A 183 -1.53 -9.40 -3.91
C TYR A 183 -1.45 -9.27 -5.43
N GLU A 184 -2.23 -10.06 -6.17
CA GLU A 184 -2.38 -9.95 -7.62
C GLU A 184 -2.86 -8.56 -8.02
N LEU A 185 -3.65 -7.91 -7.16
CA LEU A 185 -4.17 -6.56 -7.38
C LEU A 185 -3.06 -5.50 -7.47
N LEU A 186 -1.85 -5.76 -6.94
CA LEU A 186 -0.74 -4.82 -7.03
C LEU A 186 -0.28 -4.59 -8.48
N TYR A 187 -0.36 -5.61 -9.35
CA TYR A 187 -0.08 -5.47 -10.78
C TYR A 187 -1.06 -4.55 -11.50
N PHE A 188 -2.26 -4.35 -10.95
CA PHE A 188 -3.34 -3.58 -11.59
C PHE A 188 -3.62 -2.27 -10.86
N LEU A 189 -2.81 -1.90 -9.88
CA LEU A 189 -3.11 -0.75 -9.02
C LEU A 189 -3.14 0.56 -9.81
N GLU A 190 -2.25 0.75 -10.79
CA GLU A 190 -2.26 1.94 -11.64
C GLU A 190 -3.54 2.05 -12.48
N ILE A 191 -4.06 0.92 -12.96
CA ILE A 191 -5.33 0.88 -13.70
C ILE A 191 -6.50 1.23 -12.78
N SER A 192 -6.44 0.80 -11.51
CA SER A 192 -7.47 1.08 -10.49
C SER A 192 -7.61 2.56 -10.09
N THR A 193 -6.81 3.45 -10.68
CA THR A 193 -6.86 4.90 -10.44
C THR A 193 -7.60 5.70 -11.49
N ASN A 194 -8.12 5.04 -12.54
CA ASN A 194 -8.82 5.67 -13.66
C ASN A 194 -10.15 4.98 -13.93
N GLY A 195 -11.10 5.72 -14.54
CA GLY A 195 -12.34 5.15 -15.05
C GLY A 195 -13.57 5.41 -14.17
N GLU A 196 -14.61 4.60 -14.38
CA GLU A 196 -15.93 4.79 -13.79
C GLU A 196 -16.10 3.96 -12.51
N TYR A 197 -16.50 4.64 -11.43
CA TYR A 197 -16.67 4.01 -10.13
C TYR A 197 -17.99 4.40 -9.48
N MET A 198 -18.65 3.42 -8.88
CA MET A 198 -19.63 3.70 -7.83
C MET A 198 -18.91 3.95 -6.52
N ILE A 199 -19.16 5.08 -5.87
CA ILE A 199 -18.56 5.45 -4.59
C ILE A 199 -19.62 5.66 -3.50
N HIS A 200 -19.26 5.29 -2.28
CA HIS A 200 -20.07 5.53 -1.08
C HIS A 200 -19.25 6.31 -0.06
N TYR A 201 -19.76 7.45 0.39
CA TYR A 201 -19.07 8.31 1.34
C TYR A 201 -20.04 9.03 2.28
N HIS A 202 -19.51 9.58 3.37
CA HIS A 202 -20.30 10.40 4.30
C HIS A 202 -19.48 11.59 4.82
N TYR A 203 -20.18 12.64 5.25
CA TYR A 203 -19.61 13.70 6.08
C TYR A 203 -19.91 13.38 7.55
N LYS A 204 -18.93 13.56 8.43
CA LYS A 204 -19.23 13.70 9.86
C LYS A 204 -19.44 15.18 10.13
N HIS A 205 -20.29 15.53 11.10
CA HIS A 205 -20.65 16.92 11.41
C HIS A 205 -19.46 17.89 11.60
N THR A 206 -18.26 17.38 11.89
CA THR A 206 -17.04 18.16 12.12
C THR A 206 -16.00 18.07 11.00
N ASP A 207 -16.20 17.19 10.01
CA ASP A 207 -15.16 16.87 9.04
C ASP A 207 -15.24 17.80 7.83
N LEU A 208 -14.11 18.46 7.54
CA LEU A 208 -13.94 19.31 6.34
C LEU A 208 -13.99 18.51 5.03
N PHE A 209 -13.77 17.20 5.10
CA PHE A 209 -13.65 16.31 3.95
C PHE A 209 -14.54 15.07 4.12
N PRO A 210 -15.20 14.60 3.05
CA PRO A 210 -15.94 13.35 3.07
C PRO A 210 -15.02 12.15 3.40
N THR A 211 -15.52 11.22 4.20
CA THR A 211 -14.88 9.93 4.41
C THR A 211 -15.35 8.93 3.35
N LEU A 212 -14.43 8.41 2.54
CA LEU A 212 -14.71 7.36 1.58
C LEU A 212 -14.91 6.01 2.30
N VAL A 213 -16.11 5.46 2.20
CA VAL A 213 -16.53 4.22 2.87
C VAL A 213 -16.36 3.01 1.97
N ALA A 214 -16.80 3.10 0.72
CA ALA A 214 -16.70 2.01 -0.26
C ALA A 214 -16.56 2.54 -1.68
N SER A 215 -16.02 1.71 -2.56
CA SER A 215 -15.84 1.99 -3.99
C SER A 215 -15.91 0.68 -4.76
N SER A 216 -16.50 0.71 -5.95
CA SER A 216 -16.52 -0.40 -6.91
C SER A 216 -16.32 0.14 -8.31
N HIS A 217 -15.41 -0.47 -9.07
CA HIS A 217 -15.30 -0.21 -10.51
C HIS A 217 -16.56 -0.72 -11.21
N ILE A 218 -17.02 -0.03 -12.25
CA ILE A 218 -18.18 -0.39 -13.08
C ILE A 218 -17.72 -0.98 -14.42
#